data_AF-A0A146M0S8-F1
#
_entry.id   AF-A0A146M0S8-F1
#
_cell.length_a   1.000
_cell.length_b   1.000
_cell.length_c   1.000
_cell.angle_alpha   90.00
_cell.angle_beta   90.00
_cell.angle_gamma   90.00
#
_symmetry.space_group_name_H-M   'P 1'
#
loop_
_entity.id
_entity.type
_entity.pdbx_description
1 polymer ?
#
loop_
_entity_poly.entity_id
_entity_poly.type
_entity_poly.pdbx_seq_one_letter_code
_entity_poly.pdbx_strand_id
1 'polypeptide(L)'
;MLSSINAATDRDGPEGRSWLSFNFVSRRKAVVYGGLRQYGIPAMDYWECEFSENYERLVWTKCVTPIEPRVWHQASFCENTHELVIVGGVSKSPYDMEEEDHIDQMKIIAYEPSTLYRLSLNAVVDLYDNSTAKLKCSLLPKVLSDLVISRSIQNVILRS
;
A
#
# COMPACT_ATOMS: atom_id res chain seq x y z
N MET A 1 9.65 6.09 12.86
CA MET A 1 8.74 5.50 13.86
C MET A 1 8.27 4.19 13.27
N LEU A 2 8.86 3.06 13.69
CA LEU A 2 8.42 1.73 13.26
C LEU A 2 6.97 1.59 13.73
N SER A 3 6.02 1.49 12.81
CA SER A 3 4.64 1.20 13.17
C SER A 3 4.65 -0.18 13.81
N SER A 4 4.39 -0.22 15.12
CA SER A 4 4.25 -1.46 15.88
C SER A 4 3.05 -2.21 15.33
N ILE A 5 3.27 -3.08 14.35
CA ILE A 5 2.25 -3.96 13.82
C ILE A 5 1.97 -4.97 14.93
N ASN A 6 0.89 -4.76 15.69
CA ASN A 6 0.36 -5.83 16.53
C ASN A 6 0.06 -6.99 15.57
N ALA A 7 0.77 -8.09 15.74
CA ALA A 7 0.78 -9.19 14.79
C ALA A 7 0.29 -10.44 15.52
N ALA A 8 -0.81 -11.02 15.06
CA ALA A 8 -1.30 -12.30 15.56
C ALA A 8 -0.79 -13.41 14.63
N THR A 9 -0.13 -14.41 15.17
CA THR A 9 0.36 -15.56 14.39
C THR A 9 -0.68 -16.67 14.37
N ASP A 10 -0.90 -17.25 13.19
CA ASP A 10 -1.80 -18.39 13.00
C ASP A 10 -1.07 -19.48 12.19
N ARG A 11 -1.25 -20.75 12.54
CA ARG A 11 -0.68 -21.87 11.77
C ARG A 11 -1.46 -22.10 10.48
N ASP A 12 -2.76 -21.85 10.50
CA ASP A 12 -3.66 -22.20 9.40
C ASP A 12 -3.79 -21.06 8.38
N GLY A 13 -3.34 -19.85 8.74
CA GLY A 13 -3.26 -18.70 7.85
C GLY A 13 -4.60 -18.01 7.58
N PRO A 14 -4.69 -17.19 6.51
CA PRO A 14 -5.92 -16.49 6.19
C PRO A 14 -7.05 -17.44 5.80
N GLU A 15 -8.27 -17.12 6.24
CA GLU A 15 -9.49 -17.79 5.79
C GLU A 15 -9.57 -17.84 4.25
N GLY A 16 -10.09 -18.94 3.70
CA GLY A 16 -10.24 -19.16 2.26
C GLY A 16 -11.02 -18.03 1.58
N ARG A 17 -10.46 -17.50 0.49
CA ARG A 17 -10.97 -16.32 -0.21
C ARG A 17 -10.57 -16.29 -1.69
N SER A 18 -11.34 -15.59 -2.51
CA SER A 18 -11.06 -15.34 -3.94
C SER A 18 -10.75 -13.85 -4.17
N TRP A 19 -10.39 -13.47 -5.40
CA TRP A 19 -10.15 -12.07 -5.81
C TRP A 19 -9.20 -11.27 -4.90
N LEU A 20 -8.27 -11.99 -4.27
CA LEU A 20 -7.19 -11.45 -3.45
C LEU A 20 -5.98 -11.11 -4.34
N SER A 21 -5.03 -10.36 -3.77
CA SER A 21 -3.69 -10.27 -4.34
C SER A 21 -2.67 -11.03 -3.48
N PHE A 22 -1.78 -11.77 -4.13
CA PHE A 22 -0.64 -12.44 -3.49
C PHE A 22 0.67 -11.94 -4.13
N ASN A 23 1.49 -11.23 -3.37
CA ASN A 23 2.71 -10.60 -3.88
C ASN A 23 3.91 -10.92 -3.02
N PHE A 24 5.03 -11.30 -3.64
CA PHE A 24 6.31 -11.39 -2.95
C PHE A 24 6.88 -9.98 -2.73
N VAL A 25 7.25 -9.70 -1.48
CA VAL A 25 7.91 -8.45 -1.05
C VAL A 25 9.36 -8.67 -0.68
N SER A 26 9.77 -9.94 -0.58
CA SER A 26 11.16 -10.37 -0.57
C SER A 26 11.24 -11.81 -1.08
N ARG A 27 12.44 -12.38 -1.21
CA ARG A 27 12.62 -13.80 -1.59
C ARG A 27 11.91 -14.78 -0.66
N ARG A 28 11.64 -14.36 0.57
CA ARG A 28 11.12 -15.21 1.66
C ARG A 28 9.89 -14.62 2.35
N LYS A 29 9.33 -13.54 1.82
CA LYS A 29 8.13 -12.93 2.38
C LYS A 29 7.15 -12.60 1.27
N ALA A 30 5.90 -13.00 1.45
CA ALA A 30 4.79 -12.68 0.59
C ALA A 30 3.63 -12.08 1.38
N VAL A 31 2.76 -11.36 0.69
CA VAL A 31 1.64 -10.64 1.28
C VAL A 31 0.36 -11.08 0.61
N VAL A 32 -0.62 -11.47 1.41
CA VAL A 32 -2.02 -11.63 1.01
C VAL A 32 -2.76 -10.38 1.43
N TYR A 33 -3.40 -9.69 0.49
CA TYR A 33 -4.21 -8.51 0.78
C TYR A 33 -5.62 -8.66 0.22
N GLY A 34 -6.61 -8.32 1.05
CA GLY A 34 -8.01 -8.24 0.66
C GLY A 34 -8.60 -9.57 0.18
N GLY A 35 -9.48 -9.48 -0.80
CA GLY A 35 -10.23 -10.59 -1.37
C GLY A 35 -11.64 -10.75 -0.81
N LEU A 36 -12.36 -11.72 -1.35
CA LEU A 36 -13.74 -12.04 -1.00
C LEU A 36 -13.79 -13.40 -0.31
N ARG A 37 -14.30 -13.41 0.92
CA ARG A 37 -14.48 -14.64 1.70
C ARG A 37 -15.78 -15.34 1.30
N GLN A 38 -16.04 -16.47 1.95
CA GLN A 38 -17.33 -17.16 1.80
C GLN A 38 -18.50 -16.22 2.08
N TYR A 39 -19.63 -16.51 1.43
CA TYR A 39 -20.87 -15.71 1.53
C TYR A 39 -20.75 -14.27 1.03
N GLY A 40 -19.76 -13.98 0.17
CA GLY A 40 -19.61 -12.66 -0.46
C GLY A 40 -19.11 -11.59 0.50
N ILE A 41 -18.43 -11.96 1.59
CA ILE A 41 -17.98 -11.01 2.61
C ILE A 41 -16.58 -10.49 2.24
N PRO A 42 -16.39 -9.19 1.97
CA PRO A 42 -15.05 -8.63 1.76
C PRO A 42 -14.14 -8.89 2.96
N ALA A 43 -12.89 -9.23 2.68
CA ALA A 43 -11.86 -9.40 3.69
C ALA A 43 -11.35 -8.03 4.14
N MET A 44 -11.33 -7.81 5.46
CA MET A 44 -10.79 -6.60 6.08
C MET A 44 -9.50 -6.92 6.86
N ASP A 45 -8.66 -7.75 6.26
CA ASP A 45 -7.37 -8.15 6.80
C ASP A 45 -6.31 -8.25 5.69
N TYR A 46 -5.05 -8.16 6.10
CA TYR A 46 -3.91 -8.56 5.30
C TYR A 46 -2.99 -9.42 6.15
N TRP A 47 -2.28 -10.31 5.46
CA TRP A 47 -1.46 -11.31 6.07
C TRP A 47 -0.10 -11.33 5.39
N GLU A 48 0.93 -11.53 6.19
CA GLU A 48 2.28 -11.81 5.70
C GLU A 48 2.57 -13.29 5.88
N CYS A 49 3.12 -13.89 4.82
CA CYS A 49 3.65 -15.25 4.80
C CYS A 49 5.16 -15.17 4.77
N GLU A 50 5.83 -15.71 5.78
CA GLU A 50 7.28 -15.82 5.81
C GLU A 50 7.72 -17.27 5.63
N PHE A 51 8.61 -17.52 4.67
CA PHE A 51 9.14 -18.84 4.33
C PHE A 51 10.44 -19.12 5.07
N SER A 52 10.67 -20.38 5.49
CA SER A 52 11.97 -20.86 5.96
C SER A 52 13.02 -20.82 4.85
N GLU A 53 14.31 -20.97 5.20
CA GLU A 53 15.42 -20.94 4.22
C GLU A 53 15.27 -21.98 3.12
N ASN A 54 14.72 -23.15 3.46
CA ASN A 54 14.49 -24.27 2.57
C ASN A 54 13.05 -24.35 2.02
N TYR A 55 12.21 -23.34 2.29
CA TYR A 55 10.79 -23.30 1.88
C TYR A 55 9.90 -24.45 2.38
N GLU A 56 10.36 -25.26 3.34
CA GLU A 56 9.59 -26.38 3.90
C GLU A 56 8.57 -25.93 4.96
N ARG A 57 8.76 -24.74 5.54
CA ARG A 57 7.88 -24.18 6.56
C ARG A 57 7.52 -22.76 6.18
N LEU A 58 6.31 -22.38 6.54
CA LEU A 58 5.84 -21.01 6.45
C LEU A 58 5.17 -20.60 7.76
N VAL A 59 5.22 -19.30 8.04
CA VAL A 59 4.55 -18.69 9.19
C VAL A 59 3.65 -17.58 8.66
N TRP A 60 2.37 -17.65 9.03
CA TRP A 60 1.42 -16.59 8.76
C TRP A 60 1.34 -15.61 9.91
N THR A 61 1.39 -14.34 9.55
CA THR A 61 1.25 -13.23 10.49
C THR A 61 0.11 -12.34 10.02
N LYS A 62 -0.97 -12.24 10.80
CA LYS A 62 -2.03 -11.28 10.56
C LYS A 62 -1.57 -9.91 11.00
N CYS A 63 -1.65 -8.95 10.11
CA CYS A 63 -1.22 -7.60 10.42
C CYS A 63 -2.41 -6.76 10.89
N VAL A 64 -2.33 -6.21 12.10
CA VAL A 64 -3.43 -5.49 12.76
C VAL A 64 -3.30 -3.98 12.53
N THR A 65 -3.37 -3.58 11.26
CA THR A 65 -3.48 -2.16 10.86
C THR A 65 -4.91 -1.93 10.35
N PRO A 66 -5.49 -0.72 10.49
CA PRO A 66 -6.74 -0.40 9.81
C PRO A 66 -6.61 -0.64 8.30
N ILE A 67 -7.50 -1.46 7.76
CA ILE A 67 -7.49 -1.90 6.36
C ILE A 67 -8.86 -1.60 5.78
N GLU A 68 -8.89 -0.92 4.66
CA GLU A 68 -10.08 -0.83 3.83
C GLU A 68 -10.25 -2.16 3.08
N PRO A 69 -11.46 -2.74 3.04
CA PRO A 69 -11.71 -3.91 2.21
C PRO A 69 -11.39 -3.58 0.75
N ARG A 70 -10.68 -4.49 0.09
CA ARG A 70 -10.45 -4.44 -1.35
C ARG A 70 -10.68 -5.81 -1.96
N VAL A 71 -11.56 -5.85 -2.94
CA VAL A 71 -11.85 -7.04 -3.75
C VAL A 71 -11.52 -6.71 -5.19
N TRP A 72 -10.88 -7.66 -5.89
CA TRP A 72 -10.55 -7.50 -7.32
C TRP A 72 -9.63 -6.31 -7.61
N HIS A 73 -8.83 -5.90 -6.63
CA HIS A 73 -7.77 -4.91 -6.82
C HIS A 73 -6.56 -5.53 -7.53
N GLN A 74 -5.67 -4.66 -7.99
CA GLN A 74 -4.34 -5.03 -8.42
C GLN A 74 -3.33 -4.66 -7.35
N ALA A 75 -2.28 -5.46 -7.21
CA ALA A 75 -1.17 -5.11 -6.34
C ALA A 75 0.15 -5.52 -6.98
N SER A 76 1.19 -4.70 -6.78
CA SER A 76 2.52 -4.90 -7.35
C SER A 76 3.58 -4.38 -6.38
N PHE A 77 4.65 -5.15 -6.21
CA PHE A 77 5.78 -4.77 -5.38
C PHE A 77 6.85 -4.06 -6.21
N CYS A 78 7.28 -2.89 -5.74
CA CYS A 78 8.36 -2.12 -6.33
C CYS A 78 9.65 -2.36 -5.55
N GLU A 79 10.60 -3.10 -6.16
CA GLU A 79 11.88 -3.41 -5.52
C GLU A 79 12.70 -2.14 -5.23
N ASN A 80 12.68 -1.14 -6.12
CA ASN A 80 13.46 0.08 -5.95
C ASN A 80 13.02 0.95 -4.77
N THR A 81 11.73 0.90 -4.41
CA THR A 81 11.18 1.68 -3.29
C THR A 81 10.83 0.82 -2.08
N HIS A 82 10.93 -0.51 -2.21
CA HIS A 82 10.49 -1.49 -1.23
C HIS A 82 9.05 -1.25 -0.75
N GLU A 83 8.16 -0.98 -1.70
CA GLU A 83 6.75 -0.69 -1.45
C GLU A 83 5.84 -1.64 -2.21
N LEU A 84 4.83 -2.16 -1.52
CA LEU A 84 3.70 -2.83 -2.15
C LEU A 84 2.64 -1.77 -2.47
N VAL A 85 2.39 -1.60 -3.76
CA VAL A 85 1.39 -0.69 -4.32
C VAL A 85 0.12 -1.47 -4.61
N ILE A 86 -1.01 -1.00 -4.10
CA ILE A 86 -2.33 -1.59 -4.31
C ILE A 86 -3.23 -0.53 -4.97
N VAL A 87 -3.85 -0.88 -6.09
CA VAL A 87 -4.63 0.04 -6.91
C VAL A 87 -5.97 -0.59 -7.27
N GLY A 88 -7.01 0.24 -7.26
CA GLY A 88 -8.33 -0.18 -7.69
C GLY A 88 -9.01 -1.11 -6.69
N GLY A 89 -9.90 -1.92 -7.27
CA GLY A 89 -10.78 -2.84 -6.56
C GLY A 89 -12.05 -2.15 -6.09
N VAL A 90 -12.85 -2.91 -5.37
CA VAL A 90 -14.12 -2.47 -4.81
C VAL A 90 -14.16 -2.71 -3.31
N SER A 91 -14.84 -1.83 -2.59
CA SER A 91 -14.94 -1.88 -1.13
C SER A 91 -15.99 -2.86 -0.61
N LYS A 92 -16.95 -3.24 -1.45
CA LYS A 92 -18.04 -4.17 -1.13
C LYS A 92 -17.96 -5.48 -1.88
N SER A 93 -18.91 -6.37 -1.57
CA SER A 93 -19.20 -7.57 -2.36
C SER A 93 -19.42 -7.17 -3.82
N PRO A 94 -18.71 -7.77 -4.79
CA PRO A 94 -18.96 -7.51 -6.21
C PRO A 94 -20.37 -7.89 -6.70
N TYR A 95 -21.13 -8.62 -5.87
CA TYR A 95 -22.51 -8.99 -6.16
C TYR A 95 -23.53 -7.91 -5.74
N ASP A 96 -23.11 -6.95 -4.89
CA ASP A 96 -23.99 -5.95 -4.25
C ASP A 96 -23.40 -4.52 -4.36
N MET A 97 -22.40 -4.33 -5.22
CA MET A 97 -21.66 -3.08 -5.36
C MET A 97 -22.37 -2.11 -6.31
N GLU A 98 -22.24 -0.81 -6.03
CA GLU A 98 -22.62 0.28 -6.93
C GLU A 98 -21.37 1.01 -7.47
N GLU A 99 -21.54 1.98 -8.36
CA GLU A 99 -20.42 2.74 -8.96
C GLU A 99 -19.55 3.43 -7.89
N GLU A 100 -20.15 3.89 -6.78
CA GLU A 100 -19.44 4.58 -5.71
C GLU A 100 -18.56 3.65 -4.86
N ASP A 101 -18.74 2.34 -4.98
CA ASP A 101 -17.95 1.35 -4.24
C ASP A 101 -16.59 1.04 -4.91
N HIS A 102 -16.37 1.54 -6.13
CA HIS A 102 -15.08 1.48 -6.82
C HIS A 102 -14.05 2.39 -6.15
N ILE A 103 -12.87 1.84 -5.87
CA ILE A 103 -11.82 2.57 -5.17
C ILE A 103 -10.78 3.09 -6.14
N ASP A 104 -10.77 4.40 -6.38
CA ASP A 104 -9.76 5.06 -7.22
C ASP A 104 -8.45 5.37 -6.47
N GLN A 105 -8.48 5.33 -5.15
CA GLN A 105 -7.32 5.62 -4.32
C GLN A 105 -6.32 4.46 -4.29
N MET A 106 -5.04 4.81 -4.45
CA MET A 106 -3.91 3.91 -4.30
C MET A 106 -3.53 3.75 -2.82
N LYS A 107 -3.32 2.50 -2.40
CA LYS A 107 -2.80 2.16 -1.07
C LYS A 107 -1.33 1.73 -1.19
N ILE A 108 -0.49 2.21 -0.28
CA ILE A 108 0.94 1.89 -0.23
C ILE A 108 1.24 1.22 1.11
N ILE A 109 1.89 0.05 1.06
CA ILE A 109 2.48 -0.62 2.23
C ILE A 109 4.00 -0.59 2.07
N ALA A 110 4.68 0.17 2.92
CA ALA A 110 6.13 0.30 2.88
C ALA A 110 6.81 -0.76 3.76
N TYR A 111 7.76 -1.49 3.17
CA TYR A 111 8.56 -2.51 3.85
C TYR A 111 9.91 -1.98 4.34
N GLU A 112 10.34 -0.83 3.83
CA GLU A 112 11.53 -0.13 4.28
C GLU A 112 11.22 1.34 4.60
N PRO A 113 12.00 1.96 5.49
CA PRO A 113 11.89 3.40 5.71
C PRO A 113 12.16 4.17 4.41
N SER A 114 11.40 5.24 4.21
CA SER A 114 11.65 6.14 3.08
C SER A 114 13.09 6.66 3.09
N THR A 115 13.70 6.71 1.91
CA THR A 115 15.06 7.25 1.76
C THR A 115 15.10 8.72 2.18
N LEU A 116 16.28 9.19 2.62
CA LEU A 116 16.48 10.61 2.95
C LEU A 116 16.08 11.50 1.77
N TYR A 117 16.40 11.10 0.55
CA TYR A 117 15.99 11.78 -0.67
C TYR A 117 14.46 11.94 -0.75
N ARG A 118 13.70 10.86 -0.50
CA ARG A 118 12.23 10.92 -0.52
C ARG A 118 11.66 11.78 0.61
N LEU A 119 12.25 11.72 1.80
CA LEU A 119 11.85 12.56 2.93
C LEU A 119 12.11 14.05 2.63
N SER A 120 13.29 14.39 2.09
CA SER A 120 13.62 15.75 1.68
C SER A 120 12.70 16.24 0.56
N LEU A 121 12.41 15.41 -0.43
CA LEU A 121 11.49 15.75 -1.52
C LEU A 121 10.08 16.02 -1.00
N ASN A 122 9.56 15.16 -0.12
CA ASN A 122 8.26 15.35 0.50
C ASN A 122 8.21 16.66 1.30
N ALA A 123 9.25 16.99 2.06
CA ALA A 123 9.33 18.26 2.78
C ALA A 123 9.33 19.48 1.83
N VAL A 124 10.01 19.39 0.69
CA VAL A 124 9.99 20.44 -0.35
C VAL A 124 8.61 20.58 -0.97
N VAL A 125 7.91 19.48 -1.22
CA VAL A 125 6.53 19.48 -1.74
C VAL A 125 5.57 20.07 -0.70
N ASP A 126 5.67 19.69 0.57
CA ASP A 126 4.84 20.26 1.64
C ASP A 126 5.07 21.78 1.80
N LEU A 127 6.30 22.27 1.57
CA LEU A 127 6.61 23.71 1.52
C LEU A 127 6.07 24.40 0.26
N TYR A 128 5.98 23.68 -0.85
CA TYR A 128 5.38 24.18 -2.08
C TYR A 128 3.86 24.33 -1.93
N ASP A 129 3.19 23.35 -1.32
CA ASP A 129 1.74 23.32 -1.13
C ASP A 129 1.29 24.25 0.02
N ASN A 130 2.02 24.29 1.15
CA ASN A 130 1.65 25.11 2.30
C ASN A 130 2.17 26.54 2.17
N SER A 131 1.23 27.47 2.03
CA SER A 131 1.39 28.82 1.48
C SER A 131 2.20 29.84 2.32
N THR A 132 2.91 29.42 3.38
CA THR A 132 3.64 30.32 4.28
C THR A 132 5.09 30.58 3.85
N ALA A 133 5.72 29.64 3.14
CA ALA A 133 7.05 29.81 2.56
C ALA A 133 7.01 29.40 1.09
N LYS A 134 6.62 30.32 0.20
CA LYS A 134 6.59 30.07 -1.25
C LYS A 134 7.98 29.69 -1.73
N LEU A 135 8.24 28.39 -1.84
CA LEU A 135 9.40 27.89 -2.54
C LEU A 135 9.34 28.47 -3.95
N LYS A 136 10.26 29.38 -4.28
CA LYS A 136 10.32 29.95 -5.63
C LYS A 136 10.86 28.86 -6.55
N CYS A 137 9.97 28.12 -7.21
CA CYS A 137 10.35 27.09 -8.17
C CYS A 137 11.29 27.61 -9.27
N SER A 138 11.29 28.92 -9.54
CA SER A 138 12.24 29.58 -10.43
C SER A 138 13.71 29.50 -9.99
N LEU A 139 13.97 29.19 -8.71
CA LEU A 139 15.32 28.98 -8.17
C LEU A 139 15.77 27.51 -8.22
N LEU A 140 14.85 26.59 -8.52
CA LEU A 140 15.19 25.19 -8.69
C LEU A 140 15.62 24.93 -10.15
N PRO A 141 16.63 24.07 -10.36
CA PRO A 141 16.85 23.46 -11.67
C PRO A 141 15.55 22.85 -12.20
N LYS A 142 15.31 23.00 -13.51
CA LYS A 142 14.06 22.57 -14.16
C LYS A 142 13.64 21.14 -13.79
N VAL A 143 14.59 20.21 -13.80
CA VAL A 143 14.36 18.79 -13.44
C VAL A 143 13.76 18.64 -12.04
N LEU A 144 14.25 19.42 -11.06
CA LEU A 144 13.74 19.38 -9.69
C LEU A 144 12.39 20.09 -9.56
N SER A 145 12.19 21.18 -10.31
CA SER A 145 10.89 21.86 -10.37
C SER A 145 9.81 20.94 -10.93
N ASP A 146 10.08 20.29 -12.07
CA ASP A 146 9.15 19.36 -12.72
C ASP A 146 8.81 18.18 -11.79
N LEU A 147 9.81 17.67 -11.05
CA LEU A 147 9.62 16.62 -10.07
C LEU A 147 8.73 17.04 -8.89
N VAL A 148 8.95 18.24 -8.32
CA VAL A 148 8.14 18.77 -7.20
C VAL A 148 6.70 18.99 -7.65
N ILE A 149 6.48 19.56 -8.84
CA ILE A 149 5.14 19.79 -9.40
C ILE A 149 4.42 18.47 -9.68
N SER A 150 5.11 17.49 -10.28
CA SER A 150 4.51 16.17 -10.52
C SER A 150 4.10 15.48 -9.22
N ARG A 151 4.91 15.64 -8.16
CA ARG A 151 4.64 15.06 -6.84
C ARG A 151 3.53 15.77 -6.08
N SER A 152 3.40 17.10 -6.18
CA SER A 152 2.29 17.81 -5.53
C SER A 152 0.95 17.38 -6.11
N ILE A 153 0.86 17.21 -7.44
CA ILE A 153 -0.34 16.67 -8.11
C ILE A 153 -0.66 15.26 -7.60
N GLN A 154 0.35 14.39 -7.48
CA GLN A 154 0.17 13.03 -6.94
C GLN A 154 -0.24 13.02 -5.46
N ASN A 155 0.30 13.92 -4.63
CA ASN A 155 -0.07 14.02 -3.22
C ASN A 155 -1.51 14.45 -3.02
N VAL A 156 -2.05 15.30 -3.90
CA VAL A 156 -3.49 15.63 -3.91
C VAL A 156 -4.31 14.36 -4.16
N ILE A 157 -3.92 13.54 -5.15
CA ILE A 157 -4.60 12.28 -5.50
C ILE A 157 -4.48 11.21 -4.41
N LEU A 158 -3.36 11.18 -3.67
CA LEU A 158 -3.13 10.21 -2.58
C LEU A 158 -3.75 10.62 -1.23
N ARG A 159 -4.15 11.90 -1.07
CA ARG A 159 -4.78 12.43 0.16
C ARG A 159 -6.28 12.71 -0.01
N SER A 160 -6.81 12.69 -1.22
CA SER A 160 -8.25 12.80 -1.54
C SER A 160 -8.93 11.45 -1.50
#